data_AF-A0A0P0WBN3-F1
#
_entry.id   AF-A0A0P0WBN3-F1
#
_cell.length_a   1.000
_cell.length_b   1.000
_cell.length_c   1.000
_cell.angle_alpha   90.00
_cell.angle_beta   90.00
_cell.angle_gamma   90.00
#
_symmetry.space_group_name_H-M   'P 1'
#
loop_
_entity.id
_entity.type
_entity.pdbx_description
1 polymer ?
#
loop_
_entity_poly.entity_id
_entity_poly.type
_entity_poly.pdbx_seq_one_letter_code
_entity_poly.pdbx_strand_id
1 'polypeptide(L)'
;RRLTVSFICTVANYEYGFYWHFYQDGKIEAEVKLTGILSLGALMPGESRKYGTTIAPGLYAPVHQHFFVARMDMAVDCKPNEAHNQVVEVNVKVENAGTHNVHNNAFYAEEKLLKSELQAMRDCDPSSARHWIVRNTRAVNRTGQPTGYRLVPGSNCLPLALPEAKFLRRAGFLKHNLWVTQYKSDEVFPGGEFPNQNPRIHEGLATWVKKDRPLEETDIVLWYVFGLTHIPRLEDWPVMPVERIGFMLMPHGFFNCSPAVDVPPGSSDADIKEAESPKAIQNGLISKL
;
A
#
# COMPACT_ATOMS: atom_id res chain seq x y z
N ARG A 1 -21.14 3.17 -3.82
CA ARG A 1 -21.15 1.79 -3.22
C ARG A 1 -19.77 1.14 -3.38
N ARG A 2 -19.47 0.02 -2.72
CA ARG A 2 -18.22 -0.75 -2.90
C ARG A 2 -18.48 -2.26 -2.97
N LEU A 3 -17.74 -2.97 -3.81
CA LEU A 3 -17.64 -4.44 -3.74
C LEU A 3 -16.55 -4.79 -2.73
N THR A 4 -16.81 -5.78 -1.87
CA THR A 4 -15.84 -6.25 -0.87
C THR A 4 -15.63 -7.74 -1.05
N VAL A 5 -14.38 -8.15 -1.19
CA VAL A 5 -13.95 -9.54 -1.15
C VAL A 5 -13.08 -9.71 0.09
N SER A 6 -13.43 -10.64 0.96
CA SER A 6 -12.72 -10.80 2.23
C SER A 6 -12.67 -12.24 2.73
N PHE A 7 -11.65 -12.53 3.52
CA PHE A 7 -11.57 -13.73 4.34
C PHE A 7 -10.96 -13.40 5.70
N ILE A 8 -11.14 -14.28 6.67
CA ILE A 8 -10.55 -14.18 8.00
C ILE A 8 -9.71 -15.43 8.24
N CYS A 9 -8.53 -15.28 8.82
CA CYS A 9 -7.75 -16.41 9.33
C CYS A 9 -7.33 -16.18 10.78
N THR A 10 -7.30 -17.27 11.54
CA THR A 10 -6.76 -17.30 12.90
C THR A 10 -5.35 -17.89 12.87
N VAL A 11 -4.39 -17.17 13.44
CA VAL A 11 -3.02 -17.63 13.63
C VAL A 11 -2.71 -17.62 15.11
N ALA A 12 -2.83 -18.81 15.72
CA ALA A 12 -2.72 -19.00 17.17
C ALA A 12 -3.68 -18.07 17.94
N ASN A 13 -3.16 -16.99 18.53
CA ASN A 13 -3.90 -16.06 19.37
C ASN A 13 -4.54 -14.87 18.61
N TYR A 14 -4.14 -14.60 17.38
CA TYR A 14 -4.62 -13.46 16.59
C TYR A 14 -5.60 -13.86 15.49
N GLU A 15 -6.56 -13.00 15.22
CA GLU A 15 -7.40 -13.01 14.02
C GLU A 15 -7.01 -11.89 13.06
N TYR A 16 -6.88 -12.24 11.78
CA TYR A 16 -6.60 -11.30 10.69
C TYR A 16 -7.72 -11.38 9.67
N GLY A 17 -8.45 -10.28 9.49
CA GLY A 17 -9.40 -10.10 8.41
C GLY A 17 -8.74 -9.37 7.23
N PHE A 18 -8.68 -10.00 6.07
CA PHE A 18 -8.15 -9.40 4.84
C PHE A 18 -9.31 -8.98 3.95
N TYR A 19 -9.32 -7.70 3.56
CA TYR A 19 -10.38 -7.09 2.77
C TYR A 19 -9.78 -6.42 1.54
N TRP A 20 -10.34 -6.74 0.38
CA TRP A 20 -10.15 -5.99 -0.85
C TRP A 20 -11.45 -5.29 -1.20
N HIS A 21 -11.41 -3.96 -1.28
CA HIS A 21 -12.54 -3.12 -1.64
C HIS A 21 -12.35 -2.52 -3.03
N PHE A 22 -13.38 -2.61 -3.86
CA PHE A 22 -13.42 -2.05 -5.21
C PHE A 22 -14.52 -1.00 -5.28
N TYR A 23 -14.15 0.22 -5.68
CA TYR A 23 -15.02 1.39 -5.67
C TYR A 23 -15.41 1.81 -7.10
N GLN A 24 -16.55 2.49 -7.21
CA GLN A 24 -17.07 2.95 -8.51
C GLN A 24 -16.22 4.06 -9.16
N ASP A 25 -15.38 4.74 -8.37
CA ASP A 25 -14.41 5.71 -8.87
C ASP A 25 -13.13 5.06 -9.43
N GLY A 26 -13.08 3.72 -9.48
CA GLY A 26 -11.94 2.93 -9.92
C GLY A 26 -10.87 2.69 -8.84
N LYS A 27 -11.04 3.20 -7.61
CA LYS A 27 -10.12 2.93 -6.52
C LYS A 27 -10.21 1.46 -6.08
N ILE A 28 -9.06 0.88 -5.76
CA ILE A 28 -8.91 -0.40 -5.08
C ILE A 28 -8.27 -0.12 -3.71
N GLU A 29 -8.81 -0.69 -2.64
CA GLU A 29 -8.28 -0.55 -1.29
C GLU A 29 -8.03 -1.93 -0.70
N ALA A 30 -6.85 -2.12 -0.12
CA ALA A 30 -6.53 -3.27 0.70
C ALA A 30 -6.59 -2.85 2.17
N GLU A 31 -7.36 -3.57 2.98
CA GLU A 31 -7.48 -3.36 4.42
C GLU A 31 -7.22 -4.68 5.15
N VAL A 32 -6.35 -4.64 6.16
CA VAL A 32 -6.16 -5.72 7.12
C VAL A 32 -6.69 -5.27 8.47
N LYS A 33 -7.55 -6.09 9.06
CA LYS A 33 -8.11 -5.92 10.41
C LYS A 33 -7.45 -6.91 11.35
N LEU A 34 -6.81 -6.41 12.39
CA LEU A 34 -6.19 -7.20 13.44
C LEU A 34 -7.09 -7.17 14.66
N THR A 35 -7.43 -8.34 15.20
CA THR A 35 -8.18 -8.50 16.45
C THR A 35 -7.76 -9.82 17.09
N GLY A 36 -8.47 -10.28 18.12
CA GLY A 36 -8.15 -11.50 18.84
C GLY A 36 -7.54 -11.24 20.19
N ILE A 37 -6.66 -12.13 20.62
CA ILE A 37 -6.10 -12.14 21.97
C ILE A 37 -4.61 -11.81 21.89
N LEU A 38 -4.13 -10.98 22.80
CA LEU A 38 -2.71 -10.65 22.89
C LEU A 38 -1.85 -11.90 23.15
N SER A 39 -0.64 -11.91 22.62
CA SER A 39 0.38 -12.87 23.08
C SER A 39 0.87 -12.43 24.45
N LEU A 40 0.80 -13.32 25.44
CA LEU A 40 1.07 -13.01 26.84
C LEU A 40 2.27 -13.78 27.39
N GLY A 41 3.02 -13.09 28.24
CA GLY A 41 3.98 -13.69 29.16
C GLY A 41 3.55 -13.48 30.61
N ALA A 42 4.12 -14.27 31.52
CA ALA A 42 3.92 -14.12 32.96
C ALA A 42 4.88 -13.08 33.55
N LEU A 43 4.41 -12.39 34.60
CA LEU A 43 5.21 -11.54 35.50
C LEU A 43 5.13 -12.07 36.93
N MET A 44 6.26 -12.01 37.62
CA MET A 44 6.29 -12.20 39.08
C MET A 44 5.67 -10.98 39.78
N PRO A 45 5.15 -11.13 41.02
CA PRO A 45 4.67 -10.00 41.81
C PRO A 45 5.74 -8.90 41.96
N GLY A 46 5.38 -7.66 41.64
CA GLY A 46 6.29 -6.51 41.68
C GLY A 46 7.26 -6.39 40.49
N GLU A 47 7.28 -7.36 39.57
CA GLU A 47 8.09 -7.29 38.36
C GLU A 47 7.47 -6.32 37.34
N SER A 48 8.31 -5.52 36.68
CA SER A 48 7.94 -4.75 35.49
C SER A 48 9.01 -4.91 34.41
N ARG A 49 8.59 -4.88 33.14
CA ARG A 49 9.47 -5.05 31.98
C ARG A 49 9.24 -3.92 31.00
N LYS A 50 10.31 -3.23 30.59
CA LYS A 50 10.25 -2.12 29.61
C LYS A 50 9.88 -2.53 28.18
N TYR A 51 9.83 -3.83 27.89
CA TYR A 51 9.65 -4.38 26.54
C TYR A 51 8.17 -4.64 26.18
N GLY A 52 7.23 -4.16 26.99
CA GLY A 52 5.81 -4.43 26.89
C GLY A 52 5.02 -3.80 28.03
N THR A 53 3.75 -4.16 28.11
CA THR A 53 2.80 -3.57 29.06
C THR A 53 2.35 -4.63 30.06
N THR A 54 2.37 -4.31 31.36
CA THR A 54 1.67 -5.12 32.36
C THR A 54 0.16 -4.96 32.14
N ILE A 55 -0.47 -5.98 31.57
CA ILE A 55 -1.84 -5.91 31.06
C ILE A 55 -2.89 -6.27 32.13
N ALA A 56 -2.49 -7.07 33.10
CA ALA A 56 -3.24 -7.44 34.29
C ALA A 56 -2.25 -7.93 35.36
N PRO A 57 -2.66 -8.09 36.64
CA PRO A 57 -1.80 -8.69 37.66
C PRO A 57 -1.24 -10.04 37.21
N GLY A 58 0.09 -10.14 37.14
CA GLY A 58 0.81 -11.35 36.69
C GLY A 58 0.88 -11.56 35.17
N LEU A 59 0.28 -10.69 34.35
CA LEU A 59 0.26 -10.78 32.88
C LEU A 59 0.97 -9.60 32.22
N TYR A 60 1.76 -9.92 31.20
CA TYR A 60 2.55 -8.98 30.43
C TYR A 60 2.39 -9.22 28.93
N ALA A 61 2.12 -8.17 28.17
CA ALA A 61 2.00 -8.21 26.72
C ALA A 61 3.22 -7.52 26.08
N PRO A 62 4.11 -8.24 25.37
CA PRO A 62 5.28 -7.65 24.71
C PRO A 62 4.88 -6.66 23.61
N VAL A 63 5.67 -5.59 23.45
CA VAL A 63 5.65 -4.74 22.25
C VAL A 63 6.05 -5.60 21.04
N HIS A 64 5.31 -5.49 19.95
CA HIS A 64 5.57 -6.27 18.73
C HIS A 64 5.14 -5.49 17.48
N GLN A 65 5.53 -5.99 16.31
CA GLN A 65 5.14 -5.42 15.02
C GLN A 65 4.43 -6.46 14.18
N HIS A 66 3.44 -6.01 13.41
CA HIS A 66 2.75 -6.81 12.40
C HIS A 66 3.14 -6.29 11.03
N PHE A 67 3.56 -7.19 10.13
CA PHE A 67 3.95 -6.84 8.77
C PHE A 67 3.22 -7.72 7.76
N PHE A 68 2.81 -7.09 6.66
CA PHE A 68 2.12 -7.71 5.55
C PHE A 68 2.83 -7.34 4.25
N VAL A 69 2.73 -8.21 3.25
CA VAL A 69 3.28 -7.97 1.93
C VAL A 69 2.20 -8.19 0.89
N ALA A 70 1.85 -7.13 0.14
CA ALA A 70 1.02 -7.24 -1.04
C ALA A 70 1.93 -7.39 -2.28
N ARG A 71 1.87 -8.58 -2.91
CA ARG A 71 2.48 -8.83 -4.22
C ARG A 71 1.46 -8.48 -5.30
N MET A 72 1.74 -7.44 -6.08
CA MET A 72 0.86 -6.93 -7.13
C MET A 72 1.58 -7.03 -8.47
N ASP A 73 1.15 -7.98 -9.30
CA ASP A 73 1.58 -8.14 -10.68
C ASP A 73 0.80 -7.15 -11.56
N MET A 74 1.47 -6.12 -12.07
CA MET A 74 0.80 -4.94 -12.62
C MET A 74 0.71 -5.01 -14.15
N ALA A 75 -0.47 -4.64 -14.67
CA ALA A 75 -0.73 -4.55 -16.11
C ALA A 75 -1.62 -3.33 -16.42
N VAL A 76 -1.15 -2.13 -16.04
CA VAL A 76 -1.89 -0.88 -16.27
C VAL A 76 -1.97 -0.58 -17.76
N ASP A 77 -3.17 -0.61 -18.33
CA ASP A 77 -3.45 -0.39 -19.75
C ASP A 77 -2.63 -1.26 -20.71
N CYS A 78 -2.14 -2.41 -20.25
CA CYS A 78 -1.47 -3.39 -21.09
C CYS A 78 -2.46 -4.45 -21.54
N LYS A 79 -2.41 -4.81 -22.82
CA LYS A 79 -3.04 -6.05 -23.29
C LYS A 79 -2.20 -7.26 -22.87
N PRO A 80 -2.75 -8.49 -22.94
CA PRO A 80 -1.95 -9.69 -22.72
C PRO A 80 -0.69 -9.70 -23.59
N ASN A 81 0.47 -9.96 -22.98
CA ASN A 81 1.81 -9.94 -23.60
C ASN A 81 2.39 -8.56 -23.95
N GLU A 82 1.75 -7.46 -23.53
CA GLU A 82 2.34 -6.12 -23.63
C GLU A 82 3.06 -5.73 -22.34
N ALA A 83 4.35 -5.44 -22.45
CA ALA A 83 5.20 -4.99 -21.36
C ALA A 83 5.49 -3.48 -21.54
N HIS A 84 4.54 -2.63 -21.17
CA HIS A 84 4.64 -1.17 -21.33
C HIS A 84 4.52 -0.42 -20.01
N ASN A 85 4.66 -1.12 -18.89
CA ASN A 85 4.58 -0.52 -17.56
C ASN A 85 5.96 -0.06 -17.08
N GLN A 86 5.95 1.01 -16.28
CA GLN A 86 7.10 1.54 -15.55
C GLN A 86 6.62 2.15 -14.23
N VAL A 87 7.52 2.32 -13.27
CA VAL A 87 7.20 2.90 -11.95
C VAL A 87 7.87 4.24 -11.74
N VAL A 88 7.07 5.24 -11.39
CA VAL A 88 7.53 6.58 -11.02
C VAL A 88 7.29 6.83 -9.54
N GLU A 89 8.32 7.24 -8.84
CA GLU A 89 8.20 7.83 -7.51
C GLU A 89 7.87 9.31 -7.62
N VAL A 90 6.89 9.77 -6.86
CA VAL A 90 6.50 11.18 -6.80
C VAL A 90 6.72 11.70 -5.39
N ASN A 91 7.41 12.84 -5.27
CA ASN A 91 7.59 13.57 -4.02
C ASN A 91 7.10 15.01 -4.21
N VAL A 92 6.54 15.62 -3.17
CA VAL A 92 6.22 17.04 -3.14
C VAL A 92 7.43 17.83 -2.65
N LYS A 93 7.80 18.87 -3.39
CA LYS A 93 8.89 19.79 -3.05
C LYS A 93 8.37 21.21 -2.88
N VAL A 94 8.90 21.90 -1.89
CA VAL A 94 8.68 23.35 -1.71
C VAL A 94 9.66 24.08 -2.63
N GLU A 95 9.16 25.05 -3.40
CA GLU A 95 9.98 25.89 -4.25
C GLU A 95 10.81 26.86 -3.40
N ASN A 96 12.04 27.13 -3.82
CA ASN A 96 12.91 28.07 -3.11
C ASN A 96 12.35 29.49 -3.16
N ALA A 97 12.74 30.32 -2.19
CA ALA A 97 12.44 31.74 -2.22
C ALA A 97 13.07 32.41 -3.46
N GLY A 98 12.36 33.33 -4.10
CA GLY A 98 12.89 34.05 -5.26
C GLY A 98 11.83 34.81 -6.05
N THR A 99 12.25 35.39 -7.17
CA THR A 99 11.38 36.17 -8.08
C THR A 99 10.21 35.35 -8.64
N HIS A 100 10.36 34.03 -8.74
CA HIS A 100 9.32 33.10 -9.21
C HIS A 100 8.47 32.51 -8.07
N ASN A 101 8.77 32.86 -6.80
CA ASN A 101 8.04 32.41 -5.61
C ASN A 101 8.02 33.54 -4.55
N VAL A 102 7.54 34.72 -4.94
CA VAL A 102 7.61 35.95 -4.13
C VAL A 102 6.93 35.80 -2.77
N HIS A 103 5.94 34.94 -2.67
CA HIS A 103 5.18 34.69 -1.44
C HIS A 103 5.61 33.44 -0.68
N ASN A 104 6.67 32.75 -1.11
CA ASN A 104 7.23 31.56 -0.45
C ASN A 104 6.20 30.45 -0.18
N ASN A 105 5.19 30.32 -1.04
CA ASN A 105 4.08 29.37 -0.88
C ASN A 105 3.95 28.37 -2.04
N ALA A 106 4.80 28.47 -3.06
CA ALA A 106 4.81 27.53 -4.16
C ALA A 106 5.43 26.18 -3.76
N PHE A 107 4.80 25.10 -4.22
CA PHE A 107 5.29 23.73 -4.14
C PHE A 107 4.85 22.97 -5.40
N TYR A 108 5.56 21.90 -5.74
CA TYR A 108 5.31 21.12 -6.95
C TYR A 108 5.59 19.63 -6.73
N ALA A 109 5.07 18.80 -7.63
CA ALA A 109 5.38 17.38 -7.69
C ALA A 109 6.67 17.16 -8.50
N GLU A 110 7.62 16.43 -7.92
CA GLU A 110 8.81 15.96 -8.61
C GLU A 110 8.69 14.45 -8.86
N GLU A 111 8.84 14.06 -10.12
CA GLU A 111 8.85 12.67 -10.55
C GLU A 111 10.28 12.11 -10.66
N LYS A 112 10.48 10.90 -10.15
CA LYS A 112 11.68 10.10 -10.34
C LYS A 112 11.31 8.74 -10.91
N LEU A 113 11.74 8.46 -12.13
CA LEU A 113 11.61 7.14 -12.74
C LEU A 113 12.51 6.12 -12.01
N LEU A 114 11.95 4.99 -11.61
CA LEU A 114 12.68 3.87 -11.00
C LEU A 114 13.11 2.90 -12.11
N LYS A 115 14.37 3.01 -12.54
CA LYS A 115 14.84 2.35 -13.77
C LYS A 115 15.28 0.90 -13.58
N SER A 116 15.64 0.52 -12.36
CA SER A 116 16.17 -0.80 -12.04
C SER A 116 15.75 -1.27 -10.65
N GLU A 117 15.84 -2.58 -10.41
CA GLU A 117 15.43 -3.20 -9.14
C GLU A 117 16.18 -2.63 -7.93
N LEU A 118 17.49 -2.32 -8.06
CA LEU A 118 18.24 -1.70 -6.95
C LEU A 118 17.79 -0.27 -6.66
N GLN A 119 17.36 0.47 -7.69
CA GLN A 119 16.81 1.81 -7.49
C GLN A 119 15.42 1.78 -6.85
N ALA A 120 14.70 0.67 -7.01
CA ALA A 120 13.30 0.52 -6.64
C ALA A 120 13.05 -0.11 -5.26
N MET A 121 14.06 -0.08 -4.39
CA MET A 121 13.93 -0.32 -2.94
C MET A 121 13.64 1.02 -2.26
N ARG A 122 12.37 1.30 -1.94
CA ARG A 122 11.91 2.62 -1.50
C ARG A 122 11.16 2.55 -0.18
N ASP A 123 11.27 3.62 0.60
CA ASP A 123 10.55 3.79 1.85
C ASP A 123 9.47 4.86 1.70
N CYS A 124 8.40 4.72 2.48
CA CYS A 124 7.38 5.75 2.58
C CYS A 124 7.99 7.01 3.21
N ASP A 125 7.56 8.18 2.73
CA ASP A 125 7.98 9.46 3.31
C ASP A 125 6.77 10.41 3.39
N PRO A 126 6.08 10.44 4.55
CA PRO A 126 4.95 11.33 4.76
C PRO A 126 5.32 12.82 4.66
N SER A 127 6.58 13.19 4.92
CA SER A 127 7.02 14.59 4.90
C SER A 127 7.03 15.19 3.49
N SER A 128 7.20 14.34 2.46
CA SER A 128 7.15 14.71 1.05
C SER A 128 5.91 14.15 0.34
N ALA A 129 4.91 13.65 1.09
CA ALA A 129 3.73 12.99 0.54
C ALA A 129 4.08 11.92 -0.52
N ARG A 130 5.16 11.16 -0.29
CA ARG A 130 5.68 10.21 -1.27
C ARG A 130 4.66 9.16 -1.63
N HIS A 131 4.51 8.93 -2.93
CA HIS A 131 3.70 7.86 -3.50
C HIS A 131 4.34 7.36 -4.79
N TRP A 132 3.83 6.25 -5.32
CA TRP A 132 4.37 5.63 -6.55
C TRP A 132 3.27 5.45 -7.58
N ILE A 133 3.59 5.66 -8.84
CA ILE A 133 2.65 5.54 -9.96
C ILE A 133 3.19 4.46 -10.89
N VAL A 134 2.40 3.42 -11.11
CA VAL A 134 2.59 2.52 -12.26
C VAL A 134 1.89 3.16 -13.44
N ARG A 135 2.62 3.45 -14.51
CA ARG A 135 2.06 4.06 -15.72
C ARG A 135 2.42 3.29 -16.97
N ASN A 136 1.53 3.37 -17.96
CA ASN A 136 1.75 2.84 -19.29
C ASN A 136 2.57 3.82 -20.14
N THR A 137 3.56 3.36 -20.91
CA THR A 137 4.41 4.23 -21.75
C THR A 137 3.84 4.56 -23.13
N ARG A 138 2.67 4.02 -23.48
CA ARG A 138 2.04 4.14 -24.80
C ARG A 138 0.62 4.69 -24.73
N ALA A 139 -0.16 4.27 -23.73
CA ALA A 139 -1.52 4.74 -23.51
C ALA A 139 -1.50 6.12 -22.84
N VAL A 140 -2.27 7.06 -23.41
CA VAL A 140 -2.37 8.44 -22.92
C VAL A 140 -3.82 8.86 -22.75
N ASN A 141 -4.05 9.74 -21.79
CA ASN A 141 -5.35 10.37 -21.57
C ASN A 141 -5.57 11.59 -22.48
N ARG A 142 -6.70 12.27 -22.29
CA ARG A 142 -7.13 13.43 -23.09
C ARG A 142 -6.17 14.62 -23.06
N THR A 143 -5.26 14.70 -22.09
CA THR A 143 -4.24 15.76 -22.02
C THR A 143 -2.88 15.29 -22.54
N GLY A 144 -2.80 14.10 -23.14
CA GLY A 144 -1.57 13.50 -23.67
C GLY A 144 -0.65 12.93 -22.60
N GLN A 145 -1.09 12.86 -21.33
CA GLN A 145 -0.28 12.29 -20.25
C GLN A 145 -0.49 10.77 -20.16
N PRO A 146 0.56 9.99 -19.81
CA PRO A 146 0.44 8.55 -19.56
C PRO A 146 -0.70 8.16 -18.62
N THR A 147 -1.42 7.09 -18.95
CA THR A 147 -2.39 6.50 -18.02
C THR A 147 -1.68 5.73 -16.90
N GLY A 148 -2.22 5.79 -15.68
CA GLY A 148 -1.55 5.23 -14.52
C GLY A 148 -2.47 4.82 -13.38
N TYR A 149 -1.96 4.00 -12.48
CA TYR A 149 -2.51 3.75 -11.14
C TYR A 149 -1.46 4.12 -10.09
N ARG A 150 -1.85 4.96 -9.13
CA ARG A 150 -1.00 5.37 -8.02
C ARG A 150 -1.21 4.47 -6.81
N LEU A 151 -0.13 3.94 -6.25
CA LEU A 151 -0.06 3.34 -4.92
C LEU A 151 0.05 4.47 -3.88
N VAL A 152 -0.98 4.62 -3.07
CA VAL A 152 -1.05 5.55 -1.96
C VAL A 152 -0.76 4.79 -0.66
N PRO A 153 0.36 5.07 0.01
CA PRO A 153 0.66 4.47 1.30
C PRO A 153 -0.39 4.80 2.35
N GLY A 154 -0.74 3.82 3.19
CA GLY A 154 -1.38 4.09 4.48
C GLY A 154 -0.37 4.36 5.58
N SER A 155 -0.82 4.34 6.83
CA SER A 155 0.07 4.31 8.00
C SER A 155 1.03 3.12 7.91
N ASN A 156 2.31 3.35 8.22
CA ASN A 156 3.35 2.34 8.01
C ASN A 156 4.50 2.50 9.02
N CYS A 157 5.32 1.46 9.15
CA CYS A 157 6.56 1.47 9.91
C CYS A 157 7.60 0.57 9.24
N LEU A 158 8.88 0.78 9.57
CA LEU A 158 9.97 -0.15 9.27
C LEU A 158 10.24 -1.06 10.48
N PRO A 159 10.91 -2.21 10.31
CA PRO A 159 11.24 -3.11 11.41
C PRO A 159 12.14 -2.42 12.43
N LEU A 160 11.71 -2.40 13.69
CA LEU A 160 12.47 -1.87 14.82
C LEU A 160 13.41 -2.95 15.33
N ALA A 161 14.57 -3.07 14.68
CA ALA A 161 15.60 -4.03 15.05
C ALA A 161 17.00 -3.57 14.64
N LEU A 162 18.02 -4.12 15.31
CA LEU A 162 19.41 -3.96 14.88
C LEU A 162 19.65 -4.69 13.54
N PRO A 163 20.57 -4.23 12.68
CA PRO A 163 20.81 -4.80 11.36
C PRO A 163 21.13 -6.31 11.36
N GLU A 164 21.77 -6.80 12.43
CA GLU A 164 22.20 -8.19 12.61
C GLU A 164 21.11 -9.09 13.22
N ALA A 165 19.92 -8.55 13.51
CA ALA A 165 18.82 -9.30 14.11
C ALA A 165 18.51 -10.55 13.28
N LYS A 166 18.46 -11.71 13.96
CA LYS A 166 18.35 -13.02 13.30
C LYS A 166 17.13 -13.14 12.39
N PHE A 167 16.00 -12.52 12.76
CA PHE A 167 14.79 -12.58 11.93
C PHE A 167 14.96 -11.85 10.59
N LEU A 168 15.76 -10.78 10.52
CA LEU A 168 16.04 -10.04 9.28
C LEU A 168 16.85 -10.85 8.27
N ARG A 169 17.50 -11.95 8.70
CA ARG A 169 18.14 -12.90 7.77
C ARG A 169 17.12 -13.60 6.88
N ARG A 170 15.92 -13.88 7.41
CA ARG A 170 14.80 -14.54 6.74
C ARG A 170 13.73 -13.56 6.24
N ALA A 171 13.68 -12.37 6.82
CA ALA A 171 12.70 -11.34 6.52
C ALA A 171 13.35 -10.06 5.97
N GLY A 172 14.35 -10.22 5.08
CA GLY A 172 15.07 -9.09 4.48
C GLY A 172 14.16 -8.14 3.68
N PHE A 173 13.03 -8.65 3.18
CA PHE A 173 11.99 -7.85 2.53
C PHE A 173 11.37 -6.79 3.44
N LEU A 174 11.47 -6.91 4.77
CA LEU A 174 10.95 -5.89 5.69
C LEU A 174 11.75 -4.59 5.68
N LYS A 175 12.96 -4.58 5.10
CA LYS A 175 13.86 -3.42 5.18
C LYS A 175 13.38 -2.20 4.40
N HIS A 176 12.43 -2.38 3.47
CA HIS A 176 11.85 -1.30 2.69
C HIS A 176 10.33 -1.46 2.53
N ASN A 177 9.61 -0.35 2.39
CA ASN A 177 8.15 -0.37 2.21
C ASN A 177 7.73 -0.74 0.79
N LEU A 178 8.53 -0.43 -0.22
CA LEU A 178 8.28 -0.79 -1.60
C LEU A 178 9.52 -1.46 -2.18
N TRP A 179 9.28 -2.56 -2.89
CA TRP A 179 10.23 -3.16 -3.80
C TRP A 179 9.55 -3.32 -5.15
N VAL A 180 10.30 -3.14 -6.23
CA VAL A 180 9.81 -3.42 -7.59
C VAL A 180 10.78 -4.39 -8.25
N THR A 181 10.22 -5.46 -8.81
CA THR A 181 10.99 -6.44 -9.59
C THR A 181 10.40 -6.60 -10.98
N GLN A 182 11.22 -7.04 -11.93
CA GLN A 182 10.67 -7.63 -13.15
C GLN A 182 9.94 -8.93 -12.79
N TYR A 183 8.83 -9.23 -13.47
CA TYR A 183 8.10 -10.47 -13.27
C TYR A 183 8.98 -11.70 -13.57
N LYS A 184 8.88 -12.69 -12.68
CA LYS A 184 9.32 -14.07 -12.88
C LYS A 184 8.32 -15.01 -12.22
N SER A 185 8.04 -16.12 -12.89
CA SER A 185 7.03 -17.08 -12.45
C SER A 185 7.41 -17.84 -11.17
N ASP A 186 8.71 -17.99 -10.90
CA ASP A 186 9.26 -18.65 -9.70
C ASP A 186 9.49 -17.67 -8.53
N GLU A 187 9.35 -16.36 -8.75
CA GLU A 187 9.52 -15.33 -7.72
C GLU A 187 8.17 -14.99 -7.06
N VAL A 188 7.75 -15.87 -6.12
CA VAL A 188 6.43 -15.81 -5.46
C VAL A 188 6.51 -15.39 -3.98
N PHE A 189 7.43 -15.98 -3.21
CA PHE A 189 7.51 -15.79 -1.76
C PHE A 189 8.64 -14.81 -1.37
N PRO A 190 8.35 -13.64 -0.79
CA PRO A 190 9.36 -12.59 -0.57
C PRO A 190 10.44 -12.97 0.46
N GLY A 191 10.15 -13.94 1.34
CA GLY A 191 11.11 -14.53 2.29
C GLY A 191 11.76 -15.84 1.84
N GLY A 192 11.54 -16.28 0.60
CA GLY A 192 11.90 -17.61 0.10
C GLY A 192 10.80 -18.66 0.31
N GLU A 193 10.92 -19.78 -0.39
CA GLU A 193 9.90 -20.85 -0.46
C GLU A 193 9.72 -21.60 0.86
N PHE A 194 10.81 -21.80 1.61
CA PHE A 194 10.82 -22.59 2.83
C PHE A 194 11.17 -21.71 4.03
N PRO A 195 10.22 -20.93 4.59
CA PRO A 195 10.56 -19.98 5.64
C PRO A 195 10.89 -20.67 6.97
N ASN A 196 10.26 -21.80 7.31
CA ASN A 196 10.39 -22.40 8.64
C ASN A 196 11.82 -22.86 8.95
N GLN A 197 12.40 -22.36 10.05
CA GLN A 197 13.77 -22.65 10.52
C GLN A 197 14.87 -22.55 9.46
N ASN A 198 14.65 -21.83 8.36
CA ASN A 198 15.57 -21.82 7.23
C ASN A 198 16.95 -21.27 7.63
N PRO A 199 18.03 -22.09 7.54
CA PRO A 199 19.37 -21.62 7.82
C PRO A 199 19.98 -20.88 6.62
N ARG A 200 19.37 -21.00 5.43
CA ARG A 200 19.86 -20.37 4.21
C ARG A 200 19.75 -18.86 4.33
N ILE A 201 20.77 -18.22 3.79
CA ILE A 201 20.83 -16.78 3.57
C ILE A 201 20.74 -16.55 2.06
N HIS A 202 20.35 -15.36 1.64
CA HIS A 202 20.24 -14.98 0.23
C HIS A 202 19.09 -15.69 -0.53
N GLU A 203 17.90 -15.74 0.08
CA GLU A 203 16.68 -16.14 -0.62
C GLU A 203 15.66 -14.97 -0.63
N GLY A 204 14.67 -15.07 -1.53
CA GLY A 204 13.58 -14.12 -1.61
C GLY A 204 13.96 -12.74 -2.17
N LEU A 205 13.09 -11.78 -1.89
CA LEU A 205 13.05 -10.46 -2.52
C LEU A 205 14.35 -9.67 -2.37
N ALA A 206 14.93 -9.67 -1.17
CA ALA A 206 16.20 -9.00 -0.88
C ALA A 206 17.41 -9.58 -1.65
N THR A 207 17.23 -10.74 -2.29
CA THR A 207 18.23 -11.35 -3.16
C THR A 207 17.88 -11.14 -4.63
N TRP A 208 16.61 -11.26 -5.01
CA TRP A 208 16.17 -11.06 -6.39
C TRP A 208 16.53 -9.68 -6.92
N VAL A 209 16.32 -8.62 -6.14
CA VAL A 209 16.65 -7.24 -6.56
C VAL A 209 18.13 -7.01 -6.84
N LYS A 210 19.03 -7.86 -6.34
CA LYS A 210 20.47 -7.77 -6.64
C LYS A 210 20.81 -8.15 -8.08
N LYS A 211 19.87 -8.78 -8.80
CA LYS A 211 19.98 -8.99 -10.25
C LYS A 211 19.91 -7.67 -11.04
N ASP A 212 19.42 -6.60 -10.40
CA ASP A 212 19.32 -5.24 -10.92
C ASP A 212 18.70 -5.16 -12.32
N ARG A 213 17.63 -5.94 -12.54
CA ARG A 213 16.97 -6.00 -13.84
C ARG A 213 16.37 -4.63 -14.20
N PRO A 214 16.29 -4.29 -15.51
CA PRO A 214 15.61 -3.08 -15.94
C PRO A 214 14.11 -3.15 -15.61
N LEU A 215 13.52 -2.01 -15.28
CA LEU A 215 12.10 -1.87 -14.94
C LEU A 215 11.30 -0.99 -15.92
N GLU A 216 11.96 -0.38 -16.89
CA GLU A 216 11.31 0.45 -17.92
C GLU A 216 10.73 -0.46 -19.02
N GLU A 217 9.43 -0.33 -19.29
CA GLU A 217 8.74 -1.11 -20.35
C GLU A 217 8.87 -2.61 -20.14
N THR A 218 8.56 -3.04 -18.92
CA THR A 218 8.63 -4.45 -18.51
C THR A 218 7.35 -4.88 -17.79
N ASP A 219 7.16 -6.19 -17.67
CA ASP A 219 6.21 -6.76 -16.72
C ASP A 219 6.76 -6.55 -15.31
N ILE A 220 6.07 -5.78 -14.49
CA ILE A 220 6.55 -5.36 -13.18
C ILE A 220 5.69 -5.95 -12.06
N VAL A 221 6.34 -6.31 -10.97
CA VAL A 221 5.69 -6.72 -9.72
C VAL A 221 6.03 -5.71 -8.64
N LEU A 222 5.00 -5.09 -8.06
CA LEU A 222 5.15 -4.32 -6.83
C LEU A 222 5.05 -5.25 -5.64
N TRP A 223 5.97 -5.09 -4.69
CA TRP A 223 5.95 -5.75 -3.39
C TRP A 223 5.81 -4.65 -2.34
N TYR A 224 4.57 -4.38 -1.94
CA TYR A 224 4.30 -3.36 -0.93
C TYR A 224 4.28 -3.97 0.46
N VAL A 225 5.25 -3.57 1.28
CA VAL A 225 5.41 -4.00 2.67
C VAL A 225 4.86 -2.92 3.58
N PHE A 226 3.86 -3.30 4.36
CA PHE A 226 3.20 -2.40 5.30
C PHE A 226 3.04 -3.06 6.66
N GLY A 227 3.21 -2.27 7.70
CA GLY A 227 3.14 -2.76 9.07
C GLY A 227 2.82 -1.69 10.08
N LEU A 228 2.45 -2.16 11.28
CA LEU A 228 2.20 -1.34 12.45
C LEU A 228 3.04 -1.82 13.62
N THR A 229 3.35 -0.91 14.52
CA THR A 229 3.97 -1.19 15.82
C THR A 229 2.91 -1.17 16.89
N HIS A 230 2.68 -2.31 17.51
CA HIS A 230 1.68 -2.47 18.55
C HIS A 230 2.36 -2.40 19.92
N ILE A 231 2.03 -1.35 20.68
CA ILE A 231 2.31 -1.23 22.11
C ILE A 231 1.01 -1.58 22.83
N PRO A 232 0.84 -2.80 23.37
CA PRO A 232 -0.44 -3.23 23.92
C PRO A 232 -0.93 -2.34 25.05
N ARG A 233 -2.24 -2.13 25.12
CA ARG A 233 -2.93 -1.31 26.14
C ARG A 233 -3.93 -2.15 26.91
N LEU A 234 -4.35 -1.69 28.09
CA LEU A 234 -5.27 -2.44 28.95
C LEU A 234 -6.58 -2.79 28.25
N GLU A 235 -7.07 -1.90 27.37
CA GLU A 235 -8.29 -2.08 26.57
C GLU A 235 -8.19 -3.21 25.54
N ASP A 236 -6.97 -3.67 25.25
CA ASP A 236 -6.72 -4.74 24.31
C ASP A 236 -6.87 -6.14 24.97
N TRP A 237 -7.18 -6.20 26.27
CA TRP A 237 -7.42 -7.41 27.05
C TRP A 237 -8.84 -7.42 27.66
N PRO A 238 -9.58 -8.56 27.63
CA PRO A 238 -9.16 -9.88 27.17
C PRO A 238 -9.24 -10.13 25.67
N VAL A 239 -9.93 -9.26 24.92
CA VAL A 239 -10.07 -9.34 23.47
C VAL A 239 -9.78 -7.97 22.88
N MET A 240 -8.82 -7.92 21.98
CA MET A 240 -8.33 -6.71 21.34
C MET A 240 -9.39 -6.14 20.39
N PRO A 241 -9.84 -4.88 20.57
CA PRO A 241 -10.64 -4.18 19.57
C PRO A 241 -9.92 -4.13 18.22
N VAL A 242 -10.70 -4.03 17.13
CA VAL A 242 -10.12 -4.07 15.78
C VAL A 242 -9.19 -2.89 15.51
N GLU A 243 -7.92 -3.18 15.26
CA GLU A 243 -6.94 -2.26 14.66
C GLU A 243 -6.91 -2.47 13.13
N ARG A 244 -6.70 -1.39 12.36
CA ARG A 244 -6.78 -1.39 10.89
C ARG A 244 -5.49 -0.86 10.28
N ILE A 245 -5.03 -1.52 9.22
CA ILE A 245 -3.94 -1.04 8.39
C ILE A 245 -4.20 -1.39 6.92
N GLY A 246 -3.68 -0.61 5.98
CA GLY A 246 -3.95 -0.84 4.57
C GLY A 246 -3.25 0.14 3.64
N PHE A 247 -3.66 0.11 2.37
CA PHE A 247 -3.22 1.02 1.33
C PHE A 247 -4.26 1.12 0.22
N MET A 248 -4.07 2.05 -0.70
CA MET A 248 -4.97 2.23 -1.85
C MET A 248 -4.19 2.23 -3.17
N LEU A 249 -4.77 1.64 -4.21
CA LEU A 249 -4.44 1.89 -5.61
C LEU A 249 -5.53 2.80 -6.18
N MET A 250 -5.14 3.95 -6.72
CA MET A 250 -6.08 4.92 -7.27
C MET A 250 -5.77 5.20 -8.74
N PRO A 251 -6.78 5.34 -9.61
CA PRO A 251 -6.57 5.81 -10.97
C PRO A 251 -5.84 7.17 -10.96
N HIS A 252 -4.80 7.32 -11.78
CA HIS A 252 -4.05 8.56 -11.95
C HIS A 252 -3.94 8.87 -13.43
N GLY A 253 -4.80 9.77 -13.91
CA GLY A 253 -4.90 10.06 -15.35
C GLY A 253 -5.31 8.84 -16.18
N PHE A 254 -5.86 7.78 -15.57
CA PHE A 254 -6.33 6.57 -16.25
C PHE A 254 -7.60 6.84 -17.06
N PHE A 255 -8.58 7.50 -16.42
CA PHE A 255 -9.83 7.90 -17.06
C PHE A 255 -9.75 9.35 -17.58
N ASN A 256 -10.51 9.64 -18.64
CA ASN A 256 -10.58 10.99 -19.23
C ASN A 256 -11.49 11.96 -18.46
N CYS A 257 -12.29 11.45 -17.54
CA CYS A 257 -13.18 12.20 -16.65
C CYS A 257 -13.45 11.35 -15.40
N SER A 258 -14.29 11.85 -14.49
CA SER A 258 -14.75 11.05 -13.34
C SER A 258 -15.46 9.79 -13.84
N PRO A 259 -14.96 8.57 -13.52
CA PRO A 259 -15.55 7.33 -14.01
C PRO A 259 -16.89 6.98 -13.33
N ALA A 260 -17.30 7.76 -12.32
CA ALA A 260 -18.57 7.57 -11.61
C ALA A 260 -19.66 8.60 -12.01
N VAL A 261 -19.45 9.36 -13.09
CA VAL A 261 -20.37 10.43 -13.52
C VAL A 261 -21.74 9.90 -14.00
N ASP A 262 -21.79 8.66 -14.45
CA ASP A 262 -22.99 7.97 -14.93
C ASP A 262 -23.73 7.21 -13.83
N VAL A 263 -23.23 7.23 -12.60
CA VAL A 263 -23.91 6.62 -11.45
C VAL A 263 -25.12 7.49 -11.09
N PRO A 264 -26.35 6.94 -11.12
CA PRO A 264 -27.53 7.72 -10.80
C PRO A 264 -27.51 8.19 -9.33
N PRO A 265 -28.09 9.38 -9.04
CA PRO A 265 -28.21 9.86 -7.67
C PRO A 265 -29.02 8.89 -6.80
N GLY A 266 -28.80 8.95 -5.49
CA GLY A 266 -29.61 8.19 -4.54
C GLY A 266 -31.07 8.64 -4.62
N SER A 267 -32.02 7.74 -4.31
CA SER A 267 -33.46 8.05 -4.35
C SER A 267 -33.84 9.26 -3.48
N SER A 268 -33.12 9.50 -2.38
CA SER A 268 -33.33 10.67 -1.52
C SER A 268 -32.93 12.01 -2.16
N ASP A 269 -32.06 12.01 -3.17
CA ASP A 269 -31.61 13.23 -3.87
C ASP A 269 -32.50 13.56 -5.08
N ALA A 270 -33.26 12.58 -5.58
CA ALA A 270 -34.20 12.78 -6.69
C ALA A 270 -35.44 13.59 -6.25
N ASP A 271 -35.92 13.36 -5.02
CA ASP A 271 -37.10 14.02 -4.45
C ASP A 271 -36.91 15.54 -4.26
N ILE A 272 -35.66 16.03 -4.20
CA ILE A 272 -35.36 17.47 -4.10
C ILE A 272 -35.40 18.15 -5.48
N LYS A 273 -35.09 17.41 -6.56
CA LYS A 273 -35.00 17.97 -7.92
C LYS A 273 -36.32 17.94 -8.70
N GLU A 274 -37.27 17.08 -8.35
CA GLU A 274 -38.61 17.13 -8.98
C GLU A 274 -39.41 18.39 -8.60
N ALA A 275 -38.98 19.14 -7.57
CA ALA A 275 -39.54 20.45 -7.24
C ALA A 275 -39.05 21.59 -8.18
N GLU A 276 -38.01 21.37 -8.99
CA GLU A 276 -37.49 22.36 -9.94
C GLU A 276 -37.52 21.79 -11.37
N SER A 277 -38.42 22.31 -12.20
CA SER A 277 -38.66 21.95 -13.60
C SER A 277 -37.38 21.71 -14.44
N PRO A 278 -37.32 20.67 -15.30
CA PRO A 278 -36.09 20.34 -16.01
C PRO A 278 -35.87 21.24 -17.25
N LYS A 279 -34.73 21.95 -17.28
CA LYS A 279 -34.16 22.46 -18.53
C LYS A 279 -33.36 21.35 -19.21
N ALA A 280 -33.71 21.06 -20.47
CA ALA A 280 -33.01 20.09 -21.30
C ALA A 280 -31.55 20.53 -21.54
N ILE A 281 -30.59 19.69 -21.12
CA ILE A 281 -29.18 19.82 -21.50
C ILE A 281 -28.85 18.63 -22.40
N GLN A 282 -28.71 18.89 -23.70
CA GLN A 282 -28.07 18.00 -24.65
C GLN A 282 -26.59 17.89 -24.28
N ASN A 283 -26.09 16.72 -23.94
CA ASN A 283 -24.65 16.43 -23.95
C ASN A 283 -24.40 15.04 -24.51
N GLY A 284 -24.01 14.99 -25.78
CA GLY A 284 -23.30 13.85 -26.36
C GLY A 284 -21.87 13.84 -25.83
N LEU A 285 -21.63 13.13 -24.73
CA LEU A 285 -20.30 12.62 -24.43
C LEU A 285 -20.32 11.12 -24.69
N ILE A 286 -19.72 10.71 -25.82
CA ILE A 286 -19.41 9.30 -26.05
C ILE A 286 -18.27 8.96 -25.09
N SER A 287 -18.57 8.28 -23.99
CA SER A 287 -17.56 7.58 -23.20
C SER A 287 -16.95 6.49 -24.07
N LYS A 288 -15.62 6.47 -24.16
CA LYS A 288 -14.94 5.22 -24.44
C LYS A 288 -15.05 4.37 -23.17
N LEU A 289 -15.76 3.23 -23.28
CA LEU A 289 -15.50 2.05 -22.47
C LEU A 289 -14.08 1.55 -22.72
#